data_AF-A0A2T2SCH9-F1
#
_entry.id   AF-A0A2T2SCH9-F1
#
_cell.length_a   1.000
_cell.length_b   1.000
_cell.length_c   1.000
_cell.angle_alpha   90.00
_cell.angle_beta   90.00
_cell.angle_gamma   90.00
#
_symmetry.space_group_name_H-M   'P 1'
#
loop_
_entity.id
_entity.type
_entity.pdbx_description
1 polymer ?
#
loop_
_entity_poly.entity_id
_entity_poly.type
_entity_poly.pdbx_seq_one_letter_code
_entity_poly.pdbx_strand_id
1 'polypeptide(L)'
;MTLAEAIADALRRSHVRLTTAVPGHGATQTYEAWKRGGEPTPPFSFHEEVAVGMAHGAALLGHRSVVLLKAHGFLKAANAIADSLAAGTTAGFLFVVFHDPTGAHSDSILEIEGAARELGLPVHRPEASQRLPALRKALRYSESYGLSHLVILNADAVSEQVPEPTDALGAPTVEYERDVARHVCCPLFAQYQHDVLRARIDGRDPDTVPRPSLPTVPDELPDEYRPVATQYKPLLQALADRPRGVTTGDTTVGTLFALPPVEAVDLCTYMGGSVPLAVGAQAVGETPAWAVTGDFGFVAAGHLGLLEAQQRDLPLNVILLDNGRAYATGGQPVSGEAVDTVLAGYRDHVISLDRPTELEACHEALRHAAERDDLAIVRARYRD
;
A
#
# COMPACT_ATOMS: atom_id res chain seq x y z
N MET A 1 23.91 11.74 20.24
CA MET A 1 22.80 10.78 20.10
C MET A 1 23.24 9.71 19.11
N THR A 2 22.63 8.53 19.13
CA THR A 2 22.95 7.48 18.13
C THR A 2 22.43 7.89 16.75
N LEU A 3 23.03 7.34 15.68
CA LEU A 3 22.53 7.55 14.32
C LEU A 3 21.08 7.06 14.15
N ALA A 4 20.68 5.95 14.79
CA ALA A 4 19.29 5.49 14.83
C ALA A 4 18.34 6.58 15.34
N GLU A 5 18.68 7.23 16.45
CA GLU A 5 17.89 8.31 17.03
C GLU A 5 17.89 9.54 16.11
N ALA A 6 19.02 9.86 15.49
CA ALA A 6 19.13 11.00 14.59
C ALA A 6 18.34 10.81 13.30
N ILE A 7 18.27 9.58 12.76
CA ILE A 7 17.40 9.22 11.64
C ILE A 7 15.95 9.43 12.04
N ALA A 8 15.51 8.85 13.16
CA ALA A 8 14.13 9.00 13.64
C ALA A 8 13.73 10.48 13.83
N ASP A 9 14.60 11.29 14.43
CA ASP A 9 14.36 12.72 14.62
C ASP A 9 14.31 13.47 13.28
N ALA A 10 15.23 13.18 12.35
CA ALA A 10 15.23 13.78 11.01
C ALA A 10 13.95 13.47 10.23
N LEU A 11 13.40 12.25 10.35
CA LEU A 11 12.13 11.88 9.72
C LEU A 11 10.95 12.67 10.30
N ARG A 12 10.89 12.84 11.64
CA ARG A 12 9.83 13.64 12.29
C ARG A 12 9.87 15.10 11.89
N ARG A 13 11.07 15.70 11.94
CA ARG A 13 11.30 17.09 11.48
C ARG A 13 11.02 17.26 9.99
N SER A 14 10.96 16.17 9.23
CA SER A 14 10.59 16.17 7.83
C SER A 14 9.11 15.84 7.60
N HIS A 15 8.24 15.94 8.61
CA HIS A 15 6.80 15.69 8.51
C HIS A 15 6.46 14.31 7.91
N VAL A 16 7.28 13.29 8.15
CA VAL A 16 6.89 11.90 7.88
C VAL A 16 5.73 11.55 8.80
N ARG A 17 4.61 11.09 8.23
CA ARG A 17 3.38 10.75 8.98
C ARG A 17 3.29 9.28 9.31
N LEU A 18 3.82 8.41 8.45
CA LEU A 18 3.83 6.98 8.67
C LEU A 18 5.23 6.41 8.47
N THR A 19 5.74 5.71 9.48
CA THR A 19 6.91 4.85 9.31
C THR A 19 6.49 3.42 9.63
N THR A 20 6.81 2.48 8.76
CA THR A 20 6.64 1.04 9.00
C THR A 20 8.01 0.37 9.10
N ALA A 21 8.08 -0.72 9.84
CA ALA A 21 9.33 -1.46 10.02
C ALA A 21 9.05 -2.94 10.26
N VAL A 22 9.85 -3.79 9.64
CA VAL A 22 9.94 -5.22 10.00
C VAL A 22 11.24 -5.43 10.78
N PRO A 23 11.22 -6.17 11.91
CA PRO A 23 12.39 -6.29 12.78
C PRO A 23 13.65 -6.79 12.06
N GLY A 24 14.77 -6.17 12.37
CA GLY A 24 16.08 -6.51 11.84
C GLY A 24 17.13 -5.48 12.26
N HIS A 25 18.39 -5.90 12.43
CA HIS A 25 19.44 -4.99 12.91
C HIS A 25 19.58 -3.75 12.02
N GLY A 26 19.56 -2.57 12.63
CA GLY A 26 19.49 -1.28 11.97
C GLY A 26 18.05 -0.73 11.96
N ALA A 27 17.12 -1.50 11.39
CA ALA A 27 15.70 -1.15 11.34
C ALA A 27 15.08 -1.12 12.73
N THR A 28 15.35 -2.13 13.57
CA THR A 28 14.82 -2.23 14.94
C THR A 28 15.22 -1.03 15.79
N GLN A 29 16.51 -0.69 15.84
CA GLN A 29 17.01 0.43 16.65
C GLN A 29 16.42 1.76 16.18
N THR A 30 16.38 1.97 14.87
CA THR A 30 15.82 3.19 14.27
C THR A 30 14.32 3.30 14.54
N TYR A 31 13.58 2.20 14.40
CA TYR A 31 12.13 2.20 14.64
C TYR A 31 11.78 2.32 16.12
N GLU A 32 12.55 1.71 17.03
CA GLU A 32 12.37 1.95 18.47
C GLU A 32 12.61 3.41 18.83
N ALA A 33 13.60 4.06 18.20
CA ALA A 33 13.80 5.49 18.37
C ALA A 33 12.63 6.32 17.79
N TRP A 34 12.04 5.90 16.65
CA TRP A 34 10.85 6.51 16.04
C TRP A 34 9.60 6.39 16.92
N LYS A 35 9.38 5.21 17.51
CA LYS A 35 8.26 4.88 18.39
C LYS A 35 8.18 5.76 19.63
N ARG A 36 9.32 6.17 20.20
CA ARG A 36 9.38 7.04 21.40
C ARG A 36 8.75 8.42 21.23
N GLY A 37 8.44 8.83 19.99
CA GLY A 37 7.84 10.13 19.70
C GLY A 37 6.36 10.08 19.30
N GLY A 38 5.70 8.91 19.37
CA GLY A 38 4.31 8.73 18.98
C GLY A 38 3.46 8.12 20.10
N GLU A 39 2.23 8.63 20.25
CA GLU A 39 1.18 8.08 21.12
C GLU A 39 -0.09 7.84 20.28
N PRO A 40 -0.67 6.62 20.27
CA PRO A 40 -0.12 5.38 20.83
C PRO A 40 1.16 4.97 20.10
N THR A 41 2.00 4.18 20.76
CA THR A 41 3.26 3.72 20.18
C THR A 41 2.98 2.69 19.07
N PRO A 42 3.36 2.95 17.81
CA PRO A 42 3.04 2.04 16.72
C PRO A 42 3.86 0.73 16.82
N PRO A 43 3.24 -0.44 16.57
CA PRO A 43 3.94 -1.72 16.59
C PRO A 43 4.85 -1.91 15.36
N PHE A 44 5.72 -2.91 15.44
CA PHE A 44 6.40 -3.44 14.23
C PHE A 44 5.40 -4.18 13.35
N SER A 45 5.64 -4.15 12.04
CA SER A 45 4.92 -4.97 11.07
C SER A 45 5.44 -6.40 11.03
N PHE A 46 4.55 -7.33 10.68
CA PHE A 46 4.86 -8.76 10.58
C PHE A 46 5.39 -9.17 9.21
N HIS A 47 5.05 -8.41 8.15
CA HIS A 47 5.35 -8.77 6.77
C HIS A 47 5.82 -7.56 5.94
N GLU A 48 6.90 -7.73 5.19
CA GLU A 48 7.56 -6.64 4.47
C GLU A 48 6.71 -6.08 3.33
N GLU A 49 6.06 -6.94 2.55
CA GLU A 49 5.15 -6.50 1.48
C GLU A 49 3.97 -5.69 2.04
N VAL A 50 3.45 -6.08 3.21
CA VAL A 50 2.35 -5.37 3.88
C VAL A 50 2.83 -4.04 4.44
N ALA A 51 4.02 -4.01 5.05
CA ALA A 51 4.65 -2.79 5.55
C ALA A 51 4.88 -1.76 4.43
N VAL A 52 5.28 -2.22 3.24
CA VAL A 52 5.40 -1.40 2.02
C VAL A 52 4.03 -0.91 1.55
N GLY A 53 3.04 -1.79 1.47
CA GLY A 53 1.67 -1.41 1.07
C GLY A 53 1.06 -0.33 1.96
N MET A 54 1.18 -0.46 3.27
CA MET A 54 0.71 0.56 4.22
C MET A 54 1.38 1.92 3.98
N ALA A 55 2.71 1.93 3.87
CA ALA A 55 3.44 3.17 3.63
C ALA A 55 3.09 3.79 2.27
N HIS A 56 2.92 2.96 1.23
CA HIS A 56 2.54 3.44 -0.10
C HIS A 56 1.13 4.01 -0.14
N GLY A 57 0.16 3.40 0.55
CA GLY A 57 -1.20 3.92 0.67
C GLY A 57 -1.23 5.32 1.28
N ALA A 58 -0.47 5.55 2.34
CA ALA A 58 -0.31 6.89 2.92
C ALA A 58 0.33 7.88 1.93
N ALA A 59 1.36 7.45 1.18
CA ALA A 59 2.09 8.31 0.26
C ALA A 59 1.29 8.71 -0.98
N LEU A 60 0.44 7.81 -1.49
CA LEU A 60 -0.54 8.11 -2.53
C LEU A 60 -1.55 9.17 -2.05
N LEU A 61 -1.91 9.15 -0.77
CA LEU A 61 -2.85 10.11 -0.16
C LEU A 61 -2.20 11.42 0.30
N GLY A 62 -0.97 11.72 -0.13
CA GLY A 62 -0.30 12.99 0.16
C GLY A 62 0.45 13.03 1.50
N HIS A 63 0.59 11.91 2.20
CA HIS A 63 1.31 11.82 3.46
C HIS A 63 2.71 11.22 3.28
N ARG A 64 3.77 11.92 3.69
CA ARG A 64 5.12 11.34 3.65
C ARG A 64 5.20 10.06 4.45
N SER A 65 5.83 9.04 3.88
CA SER A 65 5.98 7.74 4.54
C SER A 65 7.36 7.11 4.31
N VAL A 66 7.76 6.24 5.22
CA VAL A 66 9.06 5.55 5.21
C VAL A 66 8.89 4.09 5.61
N VAL A 67 9.62 3.19 4.95
CA VAL A 67 9.72 1.78 5.32
C VAL A 67 11.16 1.47 5.72
N LEU A 68 11.34 0.91 6.92
CA LEU A 68 12.64 0.48 7.44
C LEU A 68 12.80 -1.03 7.27
N LEU A 69 13.81 -1.45 6.49
CA LEU A 69 14.00 -2.86 6.11
C LEU A 69 15.46 -3.32 6.21
N LYS A 70 15.66 -4.63 6.28
CA LYS A 70 16.93 -5.29 5.92
C LYS A 70 16.96 -5.59 4.42
N ALA A 71 18.14 -5.91 3.89
CA ALA A 71 18.31 -6.28 2.47
C ALA A 71 17.39 -7.43 2.02
N HIS A 72 17.20 -8.47 2.83
CA HIS A 72 16.26 -9.57 2.50
C HIS A 72 14.82 -9.08 2.46
N GLY A 73 14.46 -8.19 3.40
CA GLY A 73 13.13 -7.60 3.46
C GLY A 73 12.77 -6.79 2.21
N PHE A 74 13.75 -6.09 1.63
CA PHE A 74 13.58 -5.42 0.33
C PHE A 74 13.16 -6.41 -0.76
N LEU A 75 13.82 -7.57 -0.88
CA LEU A 75 13.45 -8.57 -1.88
C LEU A 75 12.11 -9.24 -1.56
N LYS A 76 11.79 -9.47 -0.28
CA LYS A 76 10.50 -10.03 0.13
C LYS A 76 9.32 -9.10 -0.18
N ALA A 77 9.57 -7.79 -0.28
CA ALA A 77 8.57 -6.79 -0.66
C ALA A 77 8.70 -6.33 -2.13
N ALA A 78 9.50 -7.00 -2.97
CA ALA A 78 9.85 -6.52 -4.31
C ALA A 78 8.63 -6.26 -5.21
N ASN A 79 7.57 -7.06 -5.05
CA ASN A 79 6.31 -6.90 -5.78
C ASN A 79 5.63 -5.56 -5.45
N ALA A 80 5.33 -5.29 -4.17
CA ALA A 80 4.77 -4.00 -3.75
C ALA A 80 5.70 -2.80 -4.05
N ILE A 81 7.03 -3.00 -4.01
CA ILE A 81 7.99 -1.96 -4.39
C ILE A 81 7.89 -1.64 -5.89
N ALA A 82 7.86 -2.66 -6.75
CA ALA A 82 7.75 -2.49 -8.20
C ALA A 82 6.42 -1.80 -8.58
N ASP A 83 5.31 -2.24 -7.99
CA ASP A 83 4.00 -1.64 -8.26
C ASP A 83 3.87 -0.22 -7.69
N SER A 84 4.65 0.14 -6.66
CA SER A 84 4.76 1.53 -6.22
C SER A 84 5.41 2.46 -7.25
N LEU A 85 6.29 1.93 -8.11
CA LEU A 85 6.90 2.71 -9.20
C LEU A 85 5.91 2.90 -10.35
N ALA A 86 5.12 1.87 -10.68
CA ALA A 86 4.09 1.94 -11.70
C ALA A 86 2.99 2.93 -11.32
N ALA A 87 2.46 2.84 -10.10
CA ALA A 87 1.44 3.77 -9.61
C ALA A 87 2.02 5.18 -9.30
N GLY A 88 3.28 5.24 -8.89
CA GLY A 88 3.92 6.45 -8.38
C GLY A 88 3.50 6.78 -6.95
N THR A 89 3.79 8.01 -6.54
CA THR A 89 3.44 8.55 -5.22
C THR A 89 3.09 10.04 -5.31
N THR A 90 2.25 10.52 -4.38
CA THR A 90 1.84 11.93 -4.29
C THR A 90 2.75 12.72 -3.35
N ALA A 91 3.14 12.11 -2.23
CA ALA A 91 4.11 12.66 -1.28
C ALA A 91 5.38 11.80 -1.20
N GLY A 92 6.37 12.26 -0.44
CA GLY A 92 7.66 11.58 -0.33
C GLY A 92 7.53 10.18 0.27
N PHE A 93 7.96 9.16 -0.48
CA PHE A 93 7.92 7.76 -0.10
C PHE A 93 9.32 7.13 -0.15
N LEU A 94 9.85 6.74 1.02
CA LEU A 94 11.21 6.20 1.12
C LEU A 94 11.27 4.75 1.59
N PHE A 95 12.23 4.02 1.02
CA PHE A 95 12.77 2.81 1.59
C PHE A 95 14.13 3.14 2.23
N VAL A 96 14.30 2.81 3.51
CA VAL A 96 15.62 2.86 4.16
C VAL A 96 16.04 1.43 4.47
N VAL A 97 17.04 0.96 3.73
CA VAL A 97 17.55 -0.41 3.88
C VAL A 97 18.87 -0.40 4.65
N PHE A 98 18.90 -1.19 5.73
CA PHE A 98 20.09 -1.42 6.54
C PHE A 98 20.86 -2.63 6.00
N HIS A 99 21.84 -2.34 5.15
CA HIS A 99 22.72 -3.32 4.52
C HIS A 99 23.81 -3.78 5.50
N ASP A 100 24.08 -5.07 5.50
CA ASP A 100 25.07 -5.73 6.36
C ASP A 100 26.06 -6.47 5.47
N PRO A 101 27.19 -5.84 5.11
CA PRO A 101 28.14 -6.39 4.14
C PRO A 101 28.99 -7.53 4.73
N THR A 102 29.01 -7.71 6.05
CA THR A 102 29.81 -8.74 6.73
C THR A 102 28.98 -9.94 7.15
N GLY A 103 27.65 -9.80 7.19
CA GLY A 103 26.75 -10.82 7.70
C GLY A 103 26.79 -10.94 9.23
N ALA A 104 27.28 -9.91 9.94
CA ALA A 104 27.37 -9.93 11.41
C ALA A 104 25.99 -10.05 12.08
N HIS A 105 24.94 -9.61 11.39
CA HIS A 105 23.58 -9.56 11.87
C HIS A 105 22.57 -10.06 10.82
N SER A 106 23.01 -10.89 9.88
CA SER A 106 22.20 -11.39 8.77
C SER A 106 22.52 -12.84 8.43
N ASP A 107 21.51 -13.62 8.04
CA ASP A 107 21.69 -15.02 7.64
C ASP A 107 22.49 -15.19 6.34
N SER A 108 22.56 -14.15 5.51
CA SER A 108 23.42 -14.09 4.34
C SER A 108 23.87 -12.66 4.03
N ILE A 109 24.98 -12.52 3.31
CA ILE A 109 25.45 -11.24 2.76
C ILE A 109 24.74 -11.03 1.42
N LEU A 110 23.81 -10.08 1.40
CA LEU A 110 22.95 -9.81 0.26
C LEU A 110 23.12 -8.38 -0.22
N GLU A 111 23.53 -8.22 -1.48
CA GLU A 111 23.56 -6.92 -2.14
C GLU A 111 22.28 -6.68 -2.95
N ILE A 112 21.69 -5.49 -2.83
CA ILE A 112 20.40 -5.15 -3.45
C ILE A 112 20.46 -3.97 -4.42
N GLU A 113 21.55 -3.21 -4.47
CA GLU A 113 21.60 -1.98 -5.27
C GLU A 113 21.38 -2.26 -6.77
N GLY A 114 22.01 -3.32 -7.30
CA GLY A 114 21.82 -3.72 -8.69
C GLY A 114 20.37 -4.09 -9.01
N ALA A 115 19.75 -4.91 -8.17
CA ALA A 115 18.34 -5.30 -8.33
C ALA A 115 17.39 -4.10 -8.23
N ALA A 116 17.63 -3.19 -7.29
CA ALA A 116 16.84 -1.97 -7.14
C ALA A 116 16.94 -1.07 -8.39
N ARG A 117 18.15 -0.89 -8.94
CA ARG A 117 18.35 -0.11 -10.17
C ARG A 117 17.67 -0.73 -11.38
N GLU A 118 17.69 -2.06 -11.49
CA GLU A 118 17.03 -2.79 -12.58
C GLU A 118 15.50 -2.64 -12.53
N LEU A 119 14.92 -2.57 -11.33
CA LEU A 119 13.49 -2.23 -11.15
C LEU A 119 13.15 -0.78 -11.55
N GLY A 120 14.16 0.07 -11.78
CA GLY A 120 13.98 1.51 -12.04
C GLY A 120 13.85 2.35 -10.78
N LEU A 121 14.15 1.80 -9.59
CA LEU A 121 14.10 2.53 -8.32
C LEU A 121 15.30 3.49 -8.20
N PRO A 122 15.09 4.79 -7.97
CA PRO A 122 16.16 5.71 -7.62
C PRO A 122 16.87 5.27 -6.32
N VAL A 123 18.19 5.06 -6.39
CA VAL A 123 19.00 4.56 -5.26
C VAL A 123 20.07 5.57 -4.85
N HIS A 124 20.20 5.75 -3.54
CA HIS A 124 21.24 6.56 -2.92
C HIS A 124 21.93 5.79 -1.77
N ARG A 125 23.26 5.62 -1.86
CA ARG A 125 24.10 5.04 -0.81
C ARG A 125 25.06 6.11 -0.28
N PRO A 126 24.65 6.90 0.74
CA PRO A 126 25.39 8.07 1.17
C PRO A 126 26.65 7.73 1.98
N GLU A 127 27.66 8.60 1.90
CA GLU A 127 28.81 8.58 2.81
C GLU A 127 28.39 8.94 4.25
N ALA A 128 29.27 8.65 5.23
CA ALA A 128 28.96 8.80 6.66
C ALA A 128 28.48 10.21 7.05
N SER A 129 29.11 11.25 6.51
CA SER A 129 28.74 12.65 6.76
C SER A 129 27.44 13.10 6.09
N GLN A 130 26.93 12.33 5.13
CA GLN A 130 25.79 12.68 4.29
C GLN A 130 24.52 11.89 4.58
N ARG A 131 24.54 10.94 5.53
CA ARG A 131 23.41 10.04 5.82
C ARG A 131 22.11 10.78 6.13
N LEU A 132 22.13 11.80 7.01
CA LEU A 132 20.92 12.56 7.36
C LEU A 132 20.46 13.52 6.25
N PRO A 133 21.35 14.31 5.59
CA PRO A 133 20.97 15.08 4.40
C PRO A 133 20.39 14.22 3.28
N ALA A 134 20.88 13.00 3.08
CA ALA A 134 20.42 12.08 2.05
C ALA A 134 18.95 11.69 2.21
N LEU A 135 18.47 11.49 3.45
CA LEU A 135 17.05 11.20 3.71
C LEU A 135 16.15 12.37 3.26
N ARG A 136 16.52 13.60 3.61
CA ARG A 136 15.76 14.80 3.21
C ARG A 136 15.79 15.02 1.70
N LYS A 137 16.95 14.82 1.08
CA LYS A 137 17.10 14.91 -0.38
C LYS A 137 16.26 13.85 -1.09
N ALA A 138 16.22 12.62 -0.57
CA ALA A 138 15.42 11.53 -1.11
C ALA A 138 13.92 11.83 -0.98
N LEU A 139 13.44 12.37 0.16
CA LEU A 139 12.04 12.78 0.32
C LEU A 139 11.64 13.84 -0.72
N ARG A 140 12.44 14.90 -0.87
CA ARG A 140 12.18 15.94 -1.88
C ARG A 140 12.21 15.40 -3.30
N TYR A 141 13.17 14.53 -3.60
CA TYR A 141 13.25 13.88 -4.91
C TYR A 141 11.97 13.08 -5.17
N SER A 142 11.55 12.28 -4.20
CA SER A 142 10.36 11.45 -4.31
C SER A 142 9.11 12.30 -4.60
N GLU A 143 8.96 13.45 -3.93
CA GLU A 143 7.88 14.40 -4.17
C GLU A 143 7.94 15.05 -5.56
N SER A 144 9.13 15.47 -6.00
CA SER A 144 9.28 16.20 -7.27
C SER A 144 9.07 15.29 -8.49
N TYR A 145 9.41 14.01 -8.39
CA TYR A 145 9.33 13.06 -9.50
C TYR A 145 8.13 12.10 -9.39
N GLY A 146 7.43 12.07 -8.25
CA GLY A 146 6.34 11.14 -7.98
C GLY A 146 6.79 9.67 -7.98
N LEU A 147 8.02 9.40 -7.51
CA LEU A 147 8.62 8.06 -7.44
C LEU A 147 9.06 7.74 -6.02
N SER A 148 8.98 6.48 -5.60
CA SER A 148 9.63 6.02 -4.38
C SER A 148 11.16 6.11 -4.50
N HIS A 149 11.88 6.16 -3.39
CA HIS A 149 13.34 6.31 -3.39
C HIS A 149 14.00 5.42 -2.33
N LEU A 150 15.09 4.75 -2.69
CA LEU A 150 15.85 3.86 -1.82
C LEU A 150 17.09 4.54 -1.26
N VAL A 151 17.22 4.54 0.07
CA VAL A 151 18.44 4.93 0.79
C VAL A 151 19.05 3.69 1.45
N ILE A 152 20.29 3.35 1.09
CA ILE A 152 21.01 2.21 1.64
C ILE A 152 22.01 2.70 2.68
N LEU A 153 21.87 2.25 3.92
CA LEU A 153 22.76 2.58 5.04
C LEU A 153 23.42 1.30 5.57
N ASN A 154 24.64 1.42 6.11
CA ASN A 154 25.28 0.29 6.79
C ASN A 154 24.57 0.01 8.12
N ALA A 155 24.26 -1.26 8.40
CA ALA A 155 23.52 -1.68 9.57
C ALA A 155 24.26 -1.33 10.88
N ASP A 156 25.57 -1.56 10.96
CA ASP A 156 26.37 -1.30 12.16
C ASP A 156 26.47 0.19 12.52
N ALA A 157 26.29 1.06 11.52
CA ALA A 157 26.41 2.50 11.67
C ALA A 157 25.33 3.10 12.57
N VAL A 158 24.21 2.40 12.80
CA VAL A 158 23.09 2.92 13.60
C VAL A 158 23.47 3.22 15.05
N SER A 159 24.54 2.61 15.55
CA SER A 159 25.08 2.82 16.89
C SER A 159 26.09 3.96 16.99
N GLU A 160 26.58 4.47 15.86
CA GLU A 160 27.55 5.57 15.81
C GLU A 160 26.98 6.84 16.47
N GLN A 161 27.84 7.58 17.18
CA GLN A 161 27.45 8.87 17.75
C GLN A 161 27.51 9.95 16.68
N VAL A 162 26.40 10.67 16.53
CA VAL A 162 26.28 11.78 15.58
C VAL A 162 25.71 13.03 16.26
N PRO A 163 25.99 14.23 15.71
CA PRO A 163 25.34 15.46 16.13
C PRO A 163 23.82 15.41 15.96
N GLU A 164 23.10 16.22 16.75
CA GLU A 164 21.65 16.34 16.63
C GLU A 164 21.26 16.95 15.26
N PRO A 165 20.23 16.41 14.56
CA PRO A 165 19.73 17.01 13.34
C PRO A 165 19.14 18.40 13.59
N THR A 166 19.62 19.41 12.87
CA THR A 166 19.06 20.78 12.93
C THR A 166 18.10 21.10 11.78
N ASP A 167 18.26 20.44 10.64
CA ASP A 167 17.47 20.71 9.43
C ASP A 167 16.12 20.00 9.44
N ALA A 168 15.13 20.64 8.82
CA ALA A 168 13.76 20.15 8.66
C ALA A 168 13.30 20.29 7.20
N LEU A 169 12.23 19.59 6.83
CA LEU A 169 11.47 19.85 5.61
C LEU A 169 10.11 20.43 6.01
N GLY A 170 9.58 21.41 5.27
CA GLY A 170 8.19 21.83 5.46
C GLY A 170 7.22 20.70 5.09
N ALA A 171 6.01 20.72 5.63
CA ALA A 171 4.98 19.73 5.30
C ALA A 171 4.73 19.64 3.78
N PRO A 172 4.36 18.45 3.25
CA PRO A 172 3.86 18.34 1.89
C PRO A 172 2.69 19.32 1.65
N THR A 173 2.62 19.86 0.44
CA THR A 173 1.58 20.83 0.04
C THR A 173 0.63 20.28 -1.01
N VAL A 174 0.90 19.07 -1.52
CA VAL A 174 0.09 18.42 -2.54
C VAL A 174 -1.06 17.69 -1.86
N GLU A 175 -2.28 18.00 -2.26
CA GLU A 175 -3.47 17.25 -1.88
C GLU A 175 -3.68 16.09 -2.85
N TYR A 176 -4.25 14.99 -2.37
CA TYR A 176 -4.58 13.86 -3.21
C TYR A 176 -5.75 14.21 -4.14
N GLU A 177 -5.56 13.94 -5.43
CA GLU A 177 -6.63 13.91 -6.42
C GLU A 177 -6.78 12.49 -6.97
N ARG A 178 -8.02 12.04 -7.10
CA ARG A 178 -8.34 10.72 -7.64
C ARG A 178 -7.93 10.63 -9.10
N ASP A 179 -6.92 9.81 -9.37
CA ASP A 179 -6.43 9.50 -10.72
C ASP A 179 -6.41 7.99 -10.95
N VAL A 180 -7.46 7.48 -11.59
CA VAL A 180 -7.62 6.04 -11.86
C VAL A 180 -6.52 5.52 -12.79
N ALA A 181 -6.19 6.25 -13.86
CA ALA A 181 -5.22 5.78 -14.84
C ALA A 181 -3.79 5.70 -14.25
N ARG A 182 -3.48 6.52 -13.24
CA ARG A 182 -2.21 6.44 -12.50
C ARG A 182 -2.25 5.43 -11.36
N HIS A 183 -3.26 5.50 -10.50
CA HIS A 183 -3.23 4.84 -9.19
C HIS A 183 -3.93 3.47 -9.14
N VAL A 184 -4.56 3.03 -10.23
CA VAL A 184 -5.13 1.69 -10.36
C VAL A 184 -4.28 0.89 -11.33
N CYS A 185 -3.37 0.06 -10.82
CA CYS A 185 -2.63 -0.90 -11.62
C CYS A 185 -3.60 -1.96 -12.15
N CYS A 186 -3.76 -2.02 -13.46
CA CYS A 186 -4.54 -3.07 -14.14
C CYS A 186 -4.12 -3.16 -15.62
N PRO A 187 -4.50 -4.24 -16.34
CA PRO A 187 -4.10 -4.42 -17.73
C PRO A 187 -4.49 -3.26 -18.66
N LEU A 188 -5.58 -2.54 -18.36
CA LEU A 188 -6.03 -1.39 -19.17
C LEU A 188 -5.03 -0.22 -19.12
N PHE A 189 -4.29 -0.06 -18.02
CA PHE A 189 -3.43 1.10 -17.78
C PHE A 189 -1.94 0.76 -17.76
N ALA A 190 -1.58 -0.53 -17.78
CA ALA A 190 -0.20 -0.99 -17.64
C ALA A 190 0.78 -0.33 -18.63
N GLN A 191 0.40 -0.20 -19.91
CA GLN A 191 1.26 0.47 -20.90
C GLN A 191 1.41 1.96 -20.61
N TYR A 192 0.32 2.65 -20.27
CA TYR A 192 0.35 4.06 -19.89
C TYR A 192 1.23 4.30 -18.66
N GLN A 193 1.04 3.50 -17.61
CA GLN A 193 1.83 3.57 -16.36
C GLN A 193 3.31 3.28 -16.61
N HIS A 194 3.63 2.32 -17.49
CA HIS A 194 4.99 2.06 -17.91
C HIS A 194 5.62 3.29 -18.57
N ASP A 195 4.92 3.90 -19.52
CA ASP A 195 5.42 5.08 -20.24
C ASP A 195 5.59 6.30 -19.32
N VAL A 196 4.68 6.46 -18.34
CA VAL A 196 4.80 7.46 -17.25
C VAL A 196 6.01 7.20 -16.38
N LEU A 197 6.25 5.96 -15.95
CA LEU A 197 7.43 5.59 -15.18
C LEU A 197 8.71 5.90 -15.96
N ARG A 198 8.77 5.53 -17.24
CA ARG A 198 9.92 5.83 -18.12
C ARG A 198 10.12 7.35 -18.25
N ALA A 199 9.06 8.13 -18.41
CA ALA A 199 9.15 9.59 -18.44
C ALA A 199 9.76 10.15 -17.14
N ARG A 200 9.30 9.69 -15.97
CA ARG A 200 9.84 10.11 -14.67
C ARG A 200 11.34 9.76 -14.52
N ILE A 201 11.73 8.54 -14.90
CA ILE A 201 13.13 8.08 -14.86
C ILE A 201 14.02 8.92 -15.79
N ASP A 202 13.53 9.24 -16.99
CA ASP A 202 14.25 10.06 -17.98
C ASP A 202 14.25 11.56 -17.63
N GLY A 203 13.57 11.98 -16.55
CA GLY A 203 13.42 13.39 -16.17
C GLY A 203 12.51 14.19 -17.11
N ARG A 204 11.65 13.52 -17.87
CA ARG A 204 10.61 14.12 -18.71
C ARG A 204 9.34 14.33 -17.90
N ASP A 205 8.52 15.28 -18.34
CA ASP A 205 7.23 15.56 -17.73
C ASP A 205 6.26 14.37 -17.96
N PRO A 206 5.78 13.69 -16.89
CA PRO A 206 4.87 12.55 -17.01
C PRO A 206 3.47 12.92 -17.51
N ASP A 207 3.06 14.18 -17.42
CA ASP A 207 1.77 14.66 -17.96
C ASP A 207 1.77 14.71 -19.50
N THR A 208 2.95 14.64 -20.14
CA THR A 208 3.05 14.55 -21.61
C THR A 208 2.72 13.18 -22.18
N VAL A 209 2.62 12.15 -21.34
CA VAL A 209 2.24 10.79 -21.77
C VAL A 209 0.74 10.77 -22.10
N PRO A 210 0.33 10.36 -23.31
CA PRO A 210 -1.08 10.34 -23.69
C PRO A 210 -1.92 9.48 -22.75
N ARG A 211 -2.94 10.09 -22.15
CA ARG A 211 -3.82 9.39 -21.20
C ARG A 211 -4.78 8.44 -21.93
N PRO A 212 -5.00 7.21 -21.43
CA PRO A 212 -5.97 6.30 -21.99
C PRO A 212 -7.40 6.78 -21.70
N SER A 213 -8.37 6.36 -22.53
CA SER A 213 -9.79 6.52 -22.22
C SER A 213 -10.20 5.60 -21.07
N LEU A 214 -11.11 6.05 -20.21
CA LEU A 214 -11.72 5.23 -19.16
C LEU A 214 -13.01 4.62 -19.70
N PRO A 215 -13.06 3.29 -19.96
CA PRO A 215 -14.27 2.69 -20.49
C PRO A 215 -15.39 2.63 -19.44
N THR A 216 -16.64 2.75 -19.89
CA THR A 216 -17.83 2.61 -19.03
C THR A 216 -18.13 1.13 -18.77
N VAL A 217 -18.14 0.71 -17.51
CA VAL A 217 -18.38 -0.67 -17.08
C VAL A 217 -19.86 -0.85 -16.67
N PRO A 218 -20.56 -1.90 -17.15
CA PRO A 218 -20.09 -2.99 -18.01
C PRO A 218 -20.23 -2.72 -19.52
N ASP A 219 -20.83 -1.61 -19.93
CA ASP A 219 -21.34 -1.42 -21.30
C ASP A 219 -20.26 -1.42 -22.39
N GLU A 220 -19.03 -1.04 -22.06
CA GLU A 220 -17.89 -0.98 -22.98
C GLU A 220 -16.89 -2.13 -22.76
N LEU A 221 -17.21 -3.10 -21.89
CA LEU A 221 -16.43 -4.33 -21.74
C LEU A 221 -16.71 -5.32 -22.89
N PRO A 222 -15.75 -6.20 -23.21
CA PRO A 222 -16.02 -7.36 -24.05
C PRO A 222 -17.13 -8.22 -23.45
N ASP A 223 -17.95 -8.84 -24.31
CA ASP A 223 -19.17 -9.56 -23.91
C ASP A 223 -18.94 -10.64 -22.86
N GLU A 224 -17.79 -11.30 -22.87
CA GLU A 224 -17.42 -12.34 -21.89
C GLU A 224 -17.21 -11.79 -20.47
N TYR A 225 -16.89 -10.50 -20.31
CA TYR A 225 -16.64 -9.86 -19.01
C TYR A 225 -17.85 -9.07 -18.48
N ARG A 226 -18.83 -8.72 -19.33
CA ARG A 226 -20.03 -7.96 -18.90
C ARG A 226 -20.83 -8.67 -17.79
N PRO A 227 -21.09 -10.00 -17.85
CA PRO A 227 -21.82 -10.68 -16.79
C PRO A 227 -21.05 -10.63 -15.45
N VAL A 228 -19.72 -10.76 -15.52
CA VAL A 228 -18.84 -10.73 -14.35
C VAL A 228 -18.86 -9.36 -13.67
N ALA A 229 -18.87 -8.26 -14.42
CA ALA A 229 -19.03 -6.93 -13.84
C ALA A 229 -20.47 -6.67 -13.34
N THR A 230 -21.47 -7.19 -14.04
CA THR A 230 -22.89 -6.97 -13.69
C THR A 230 -23.24 -7.54 -12.31
N GLN A 231 -22.74 -8.74 -11.98
CA GLN A 231 -23.05 -9.39 -10.68
C GLN A 231 -22.58 -8.57 -9.46
N TYR A 232 -21.45 -7.86 -9.56
CA TYR A 232 -20.89 -7.12 -8.42
C TYR A 232 -21.46 -5.69 -8.32
N LYS A 233 -22.11 -5.19 -9.39
CA LYS A 233 -22.59 -3.81 -9.48
C LYS A 233 -23.43 -3.35 -8.28
N PRO A 234 -24.41 -4.12 -7.75
CA PRO A 234 -25.21 -3.66 -6.61
C PRO A 234 -24.35 -3.33 -5.38
N LEU A 235 -23.42 -4.22 -5.03
CA LEU A 235 -22.56 -4.03 -3.85
C LEU A 235 -21.59 -2.85 -4.02
N LEU A 236 -20.95 -2.74 -5.19
CA LEU A 236 -20.00 -1.65 -5.42
C LEU A 236 -20.69 -0.31 -5.68
N GLN A 237 -21.91 -0.30 -6.21
CA GLN A 237 -22.74 0.91 -6.24
C GLN A 237 -23.08 1.35 -4.81
N ALA A 238 -23.50 0.42 -3.95
CA ALA A 238 -23.77 0.73 -2.56
C ALA A 238 -22.53 1.26 -1.81
N LEU A 239 -21.32 0.85 -2.20
CA LEU A 239 -20.07 1.44 -1.70
C LEU A 239 -19.83 2.84 -2.28
N ALA A 240 -20.03 3.02 -3.58
CA ALA A 240 -19.83 4.29 -4.28
C ALA A 240 -20.73 5.41 -3.75
N ASP A 241 -21.94 5.09 -3.34
CA ASP A 241 -22.93 6.04 -2.82
C ASP A 241 -22.61 6.51 -1.38
N ARG A 242 -21.57 5.94 -0.75
CA ARG A 242 -21.21 6.23 0.65
C ARG A 242 -20.06 7.23 0.76
N PRO A 243 -20.09 8.09 1.80
CA PRO A 243 -18.92 8.87 2.19
C PRO A 243 -17.75 7.95 2.53
N ARG A 244 -16.58 8.26 1.97
CA ARG A 244 -15.33 7.51 2.15
C ARG A 244 -14.17 8.49 2.09
N GLY A 245 -13.13 8.24 2.89
CA GLY A 245 -11.84 8.91 2.71
C GLY A 245 -11.12 8.32 1.50
N VAL A 246 -11.07 6.98 1.45
CA VAL A 246 -10.50 6.24 0.33
C VAL A 246 -11.08 4.83 0.23
N THR A 247 -11.18 4.30 -0.98
CA THR A 247 -11.33 2.87 -1.24
C THR A 247 -10.13 2.32 -1.98
N THR A 248 -9.52 1.29 -1.42
CA THR A 248 -8.43 0.55 -2.03
C THR A 248 -8.94 -0.75 -2.64
N GLY A 249 -8.31 -1.21 -3.71
CA GLY A 249 -8.65 -2.43 -4.42
C GLY A 249 -7.46 -3.35 -4.59
N ASP A 250 -7.73 -4.63 -4.77
CA ASP A 250 -6.76 -5.60 -5.31
C ASP A 250 -6.84 -5.62 -6.84
N THR A 251 -5.74 -6.04 -7.49
CA THR A 251 -5.70 -6.41 -8.91
C THR A 251 -6.56 -7.64 -9.20
N THR A 252 -7.86 -7.44 -9.14
CA THR A 252 -8.95 -8.42 -9.31
C THR A 252 -10.08 -7.76 -10.11
N VAL A 253 -11.23 -8.42 -10.22
CA VAL A 253 -12.45 -7.82 -10.79
C VAL A 253 -12.84 -6.52 -10.08
N GLY A 254 -12.45 -6.34 -8.81
CA GLY A 254 -12.67 -5.08 -8.07
C GLY A 254 -12.12 -3.84 -8.78
N THR A 255 -11.02 -3.97 -9.55
CA THR A 255 -10.45 -2.85 -10.32
C THR A 255 -11.39 -2.26 -11.36
N LEU A 256 -12.33 -3.05 -11.90
CA LEU A 256 -13.32 -2.56 -12.86
C LEU A 256 -14.24 -1.51 -12.25
N PHE A 257 -14.40 -1.51 -10.92
CA PHE A 257 -15.22 -0.53 -10.21
C PHE A 257 -14.47 0.75 -9.87
N ALA A 258 -13.20 0.90 -10.29
CA ALA A 258 -12.59 2.21 -10.39
C ALA A 258 -13.11 3.01 -11.59
N LEU A 259 -13.71 2.33 -12.57
CA LEU A 259 -14.18 2.93 -13.81
C LEU A 259 -15.62 3.47 -13.68
N PRO A 260 -16.04 4.38 -14.58
CA PRO A 260 -17.41 4.85 -14.66
C PRO A 260 -18.40 3.69 -14.93
N PRO A 261 -19.67 3.81 -14.49
CA PRO A 261 -20.23 4.91 -13.71
C PRO A 261 -20.13 4.69 -12.20
N VAL A 262 -19.58 3.55 -11.75
CA VAL A 262 -19.61 3.18 -10.33
C VAL A 262 -18.53 3.92 -9.54
N GLU A 263 -17.28 3.95 -10.03
CA GLU A 263 -16.20 4.75 -9.44
C GLU A 263 -15.99 4.55 -7.92
N ALA A 264 -16.18 3.32 -7.45
CA ALA A 264 -16.06 2.94 -6.06
C ALA A 264 -14.61 2.78 -5.58
N VAL A 265 -13.66 2.44 -6.46
CA VAL A 265 -12.24 2.19 -6.08
C VAL A 265 -11.34 3.34 -6.51
N ASP A 266 -10.43 3.75 -5.62
CA ASP A 266 -9.56 4.92 -5.79
C ASP A 266 -8.10 4.53 -6.01
N LEU A 267 -7.60 3.54 -5.25
CA LEU A 267 -6.20 3.09 -5.28
C LEU A 267 -6.14 1.57 -5.45
N CYS A 268 -5.24 1.04 -6.29
CA CYS A 268 -5.00 -0.39 -6.40
C CYS A 268 -3.61 -0.61 -6.99
N THR A 269 -2.72 -1.30 -6.29
CA THR A 269 -1.31 -1.40 -6.71
C THR A 269 -0.89 -2.82 -7.03
N TYR A 270 -1.23 -3.78 -6.17
CA TYR A 270 -0.87 -5.19 -6.35
C TYR A 270 -1.94 -6.14 -5.79
N MET A 271 -1.83 -7.42 -6.11
CA MET A 271 -2.79 -8.44 -5.69
C MET A 271 -2.56 -8.75 -4.21
N GLY A 272 -3.60 -8.63 -3.38
CA GLY A 272 -3.46 -8.65 -1.92
C GLY A 272 -3.03 -7.32 -1.33
N GLY A 273 -2.98 -6.24 -2.12
CA GLY A 273 -2.57 -4.90 -1.69
C GLY A 273 -3.69 -4.03 -1.12
N SER A 274 -4.96 -4.34 -1.39
CA SER A 274 -6.12 -3.58 -0.89
C SER A 274 -6.07 -3.34 0.62
N VAL A 275 -6.03 -4.42 1.40
CA VAL A 275 -6.04 -4.35 2.87
C VAL A 275 -4.82 -3.59 3.39
N PRO A 276 -3.55 -3.90 3.00
CA PRO A 276 -2.39 -3.10 3.39
C PRO A 276 -2.50 -1.61 3.05
N LEU A 277 -2.90 -1.26 1.82
CA LEU A 277 -3.05 0.14 1.41
C LEU A 277 -4.06 0.88 2.30
N ALA A 278 -5.21 0.25 2.59
CA ALA A 278 -6.27 0.85 3.39
C ALA A 278 -5.89 0.95 4.87
N VAL A 279 -5.13 -0.01 5.41
CA VAL A 279 -4.53 0.10 6.75
C VAL A 279 -3.60 1.32 6.81
N GLY A 280 -2.79 1.53 5.77
CA GLY A 280 -1.93 2.70 5.63
C GLY A 280 -2.69 4.02 5.65
N ALA A 281 -3.77 4.10 4.86
CA ALA A 281 -4.68 5.23 4.80
C ALA A 281 -5.33 5.52 6.17
N GLN A 282 -5.93 4.49 6.79
CA GLN A 282 -6.56 4.60 8.11
C GLN A 282 -5.56 5.06 9.18
N ALA A 283 -4.31 4.57 9.12
CA ALA A 283 -3.25 4.94 10.07
C ALA A 283 -2.81 6.41 9.97
N VAL A 284 -3.02 7.08 8.83
CA VAL A 284 -2.72 8.51 8.67
C VAL A 284 -3.95 9.42 8.79
N GLY A 285 -5.13 8.83 9.07
CA GLY A 285 -6.37 9.54 9.35
C GLY A 285 -7.34 9.64 8.17
N GLU A 286 -7.09 8.94 7.07
CA GLU A 286 -7.97 8.92 5.90
C GLU A 286 -9.13 7.95 6.16
N THR A 287 -10.22 8.47 6.74
CA THR A 287 -11.33 7.69 7.27
C THR A 287 -12.68 8.14 6.68
N PRO A 288 -13.63 7.22 6.42
CA PRO A 288 -13.49 5.77 6.47
C PRO A 288 -12.62 5.24 5.32
N ALA A 289 -11.66 4.36 5.63
CA ALA A 289 -10.94 3.58 4.64
C ALA A 289 -11.65 2.25 4.36
N TRP A 290 -11.81 1.92 3.08
CA TRP A 290 -12.37 0.66 2.61
C TRP A 290 -11.34 -0.12 1.81
N ALA A 291 -11.32 -1.45 1.97
CA ALA A 291 -10.55 -2.36 1.14
C ALA A 291 -11.50 -3.31 0.39
N VAL A 292 -11.41 -3.36 -0.93
CA VAL A 292 -12.14 -4.31 -1.78
C VAL A 292 -11.17 -5.37 -2.26
N THR A 293 -11.37 -6.60 -1.80
CA THR A 293 -10.51 -7.75 -2.11
C THR A 293 -11.32 -8.91 -2.68
N GLY A 294 -10.74 -9.65 -3.61
CA GLY A 294 -11.28 -10.94 -4.06
C GLY A 294 -10.72 -12.07 -3.21
N ASP A 295 -11.45 -13.18 -3.07
CA ASP A 295 -11.04 -14.34 -2.28
C ASP A 295 -9.63 -14.88 -2.58
N PHE A 296 -9.21 -14.95 -3.84
CA PHE A 296 -7.86 -15.37 -4.20
C PHE A 296 -6.79 -14.39 -3.67
N GLY A 297 -6.93 -13.09 -3.95
CA GLY A 297 -5.99 -12.07 -3.51
C GLY A 297 -5.94 -11.97 -1.98
N PHE A 298 -7.10 -12.11 -1.34
CA PHE A 298 -7.24 -12.16 0.11
C PHE A 298 -6.44 -13.32 0.72
N VAL A 299 -6.62 -14.55 0.24
CA VAL A 299 -5.87 -15.72 0.74
C VAL A 299 -4.39 -15.65 0.37
N ALA A 300 -4.04 -15.14 -0.82
CA ALA A 300 -2.65 -15.07 -1.27
C ALA A 300 -1.78 -14.16 -0.39
N ALA A 301 -2.26 -12.96 -0.08
CA ALA A 301 -1.53 -12.01 0.76
C ALA A 301 -2.40 -10.97 1.49
N GLY A 302 -3.62 -10.68 0.99
CA GLY A 302 -4.46 -9.60 1.55
C GLY A 302 -4.81 -9.76 3.02
N HIS A 303 -5.06 -10.99 3.47
CA HIS A 303 -5.38 -11.29 4.87
C HIS A 303 -4.25 -10.96 5.85
N LEU A 304 -2.98 -10.89 5.39
CA LEU A 304 -1.86 -10.49 6.23
C LEU A 304 -2.03 -9.05 6.75
N GLY A 305 -2.73 -8.19 6.00
CA GLY A 305 -3.07 -6.83 6.42
C GLY A 305 -4.07 -6.78 7.58
N LEU A 306 -4.89 -7.81 7.79
CA LEU A 306 -5.83 -7.85 8.92
C LEU A 306 -5.11 -7.88 10.27
N LEU A 307 -3.95 -8.56 10.33
CA LEU A 307 -3.11 -8.59 11.52
C LEU A 307 -2.58 -7.20 11.87
N GLU A 308 -2.23 -6.41 10.86
CA GLU A 308 -1.75 -5.04 11.07
C GLU A 308 -2.86 -4.09 11.54
N ALA A 309 -4.09 -4.26 11.02
CA ALA A 309 -5.27 -3.52 11.43
C ALA A 309 -5.61 -3.81 12.90
N GLN A 310 -5.67 -5.11 13.26
CA GLN A 310 -5.99 -5.55 14.61
C GLN A 310 -4.91 -5.11 15.61
N GLN A 311 -3.63 -5.24 15.30
CA GLN A 311 -2.55 -4.86 16.22
C GLN A 311 -2.48 -3.34 16.46
N ARG A 312 -3.07 -2.52 15.57
CA ARG A 312 -3.09 -1.06 15.67
C ARG A 312 -4.45 -0.52 16.12
N ASP A 313 -5.41 -1.39 16.45
CA ASP A 313 -6.78 -1.03 16.80
C ASP A 313 -7.41 -0.07 15.76
N LEU A 314 -7.21 -0.36 14.47
CA LEU A 314 -7.71 0.48 13.38
C LEU A 314 -9.11 0.03 12.92
N PRO A 315 -10.11 0.94 12.83
CA PRO A 315 -11.45 0.63 12.33
C PRO A 315 -11.46 0.53 10.81
N LEU A 316 -10.96 -0.59 10.31
CA LEU A 316 -10.86 -0.86 8.88
C LEU A 316 -12.12 -1.56 8.36
N ASN A 317 -12.64 -1.12 7.21
CA ASN A 317 -13.72 -1.81 6.52
C ASN A 317 -13.18 -2.63 5.34
N VAL A 318 -13.54 -3.91 5.28
CA VAL A 318 -13.12 -4.82 4.21
C VAL A 318 -14.35 -5.42 3.53
N ILE A 319 -14.39 -5.36 2.20
CA ILE A 319 -15.34 -6.11 1.37
C ILE A 319 -14.58 -7.26 0.73
N LEU A 320 -14.96 -8.48 1.11
CA LEU A 320 -14.44 -9.70 0.53
C LEU A 320 -15.42 -10.25 -0.51
N LEU A 321 -15.04 -10.19 -1.78
CA LEU A 321 -15.77 -10.77 -2.90
C LEU A 321 -15.45 -12.27 -2.99
N ASP A 322 -16.31 -13.08 -2.40
CA ASP A 322 -16.15 -14.53 -2.29
C ASP A 322 -16.93 -15.26 -3.40
N ASN A 323 -16.26 -15.51 -4.52
CA ASN A 323 -16.85 -16.10 -5.73
C ASN A 323 -16.29 -17.50 -6.06
N GLY A 324 -15.30 -17.98 -5.31
CA GLY A 324 -14.64 -19.27 -5.49
C GLY A 324 -13.72 -19.34 -6.71
N ARG A 325 -13.34 -18.21 -7.33
CA ARG A 325 -12.62 -18.17 -8.62
C ARG A 325 -11.69 -16.97 -8.78
N ALA A 326 -10.47 -17.25 -9.21
CA ALA A 326 -9.49 -16.23 -9.61
C ALA A 326 -9.78 -15.68 -11.04
N TYR A 327 -10.90 -14.97 -11.22
CA TYR A 327 -11.36 -14.50 -12.54
C TYR A 327 -10.34 -13.63 -13.30
N ALA A 328 -9.54 -12.84 -12.60
CA ALA A 328 -8.54 -11.97 -13.22
C ALA A 328 -7.35 -12.74 -13.84
N THR A 329 -7.12 -13.99 -13.46
CA THR A 329 -5.94 -14.78 -13.86
C THR A 329 -6.29 -16.07 -14.60
N GLY A 330 -7.54 -16.22 -15.06
CA GLY A 330 -7.99 -17.39 -15.83
C GLY A 330 -9.08 -18.25 -15.17
N GLY A 331 -9.63 -17.83 -14.03
CA GLY A 331 -10.82 -18.45 -13.42
C GLY A 331 -10.53 -19.74 -12.67
N GLN A 332 -9.29 -19.94 -12.21
CA GLN A 332 -8.89 -21.09 -11.41
C GLN A 332 -9.73 -21.16 -10.12
N PRO A 333 -10.11 -22.36 -9.65
CA PRO A 333 -10.92 -22.52 -8.46
C PRO A 333 -10.16 -22.05 -7.20
N VAL A 334 -10.87 -21.39 -6.30
CA VAL A 334 -10.39 -20.95 -4.98
C VAL A 334 -11.09 -21.79 -3.91
N SER A 335 -10.29 -22.42 -3.04
CA SER A 335 -10.84 -23.24 -1.96
C SER A 335 -11.63 -22.39 -0.97
N GLY A 336 -12.91 -22.73 -0.77
CA GLY A 336 -13.72 -22.11 0.30
C GLY A 336 -13.17 -22.38 1.69
N GLU A 337 -12.64 -23.58 1.90
CA GLU A 337 -12.00 -23.97 3.17
C GLU A 337 -10.78 -23.11 3.48
N ALA A 338 -10.02 -22.69 2.47
CA ALA A 338 -8.89 -21.78 2.67
C ALA A 338 -9.37 -20.40 3.15
N VAL A 339 -10.41 -19.85 2.52
CA VAL A 339 -11.04 -18.60 2.95
C VAL A 339 -11.60 -18.72 4.38
N ASP A 340 -12.32 -19.81 4.67
CA ASP A 340 -12.89 -20.08 5.98
C ASP A 340 -11.82 -20.23 7.06
N THR A 341 -10.69 -20.86 6.73
CA THR A 341 -9.55 -21.03 7.65
C THR A 341 -8.97 -19.67 8.04
N VAL A 342 -8.77 -18.79 7.06
CA VAL A 342 -8.27 -17.42 7.31
C VAL A 342 -9.27 -16.63 8.17
N LEU A 343 -10.57 -16.68 7.84
CA LEU A 343 -11.61 -15.96 8.56
C LEU A 343 -11.95 -16.56 9.93
N ALA A 344 -11.48 -17.76 10.26
CA ALA A 344 -11.77 -18.42 11.53
C ALA A 344 -11.30 -17.59 12.74
N GLY A 345 -10.22 -16.82 12.59
CA GLY A 345 -9.72 -15.90 13.62
C GLY A 345 -10.49 -14.58 13.73
N TYR A 346 -11.37 -14.28 12.77
CA TYR A 346 -12.06 -12.98 12.64
C TYR A 346 -13.59 -13.10 12.66
N ARG A 347 -14.14 -14.21 13.17
CA ARG A 347 -15.59 -14.51 13.07
C ARG A 347 -16.49 -13.38 13.57
N ASP A 348 -16.12 -12.74 14.67
CA ASP A 348 -16.89 -11.66 15.29
C ASP A 348 -16.83 -10.33 14.52
N HIS A 349 -15.93 -10.25 13.53
CA HIS A 349 -15.78 -9.13 12.62
C HIS A 349 -16.48 -9.36 11.28
N VAL A 350 -16.96 -10.59 11.00
CA VAL A 350 -17.55 -10.95 9.70
C VAL A 350 -19.04 -10.68 9.65
N ILE A 351 -19.44 -9.82 8.70
CA ILE A 351 -20.82 -9.59 8.29
C ILE A 351 -21.05 -10.41 7.02
N SER A 352 -21.91 -11.42 7.09
CA SER A 352 -22.23 -12.26 5.93
C SER A 352 -23.27 -11.59 5.04
N LEU A 353 -23.01 -11.52 3.74
CA LEU A 353 -23.93 -11.03 2.74
C LEU A 353 -24.02 -12.07 1.61
N ASP A 354 -25.07 -12.88 1.62
CA ASP A 354 -25.26 -13.95 0.64
C ASP A 354 -26.04 -13.44 -0.58
N ARG A 355 -25.52 -13.70 -1.79
CA ARG A 355 -26.13 -13.30 -3.07
C ARG A 355 -26.51 -11.81 -3.10
N PRO A 356 -25.52 -10.90 -3.12
CA PRO A 356 -25.74 -9.44 -3.05
C PRO A 356 -26.30 -8.86 -4.36
N THR A 357 -27.50 -9.28 -4.75
CA THR A 357 -28.19 -8.78 -5.95
C THR A 357 -29.07 -7.57 -5.65
N GLU A 358 -29.53 -7.44 -4.41
CA GLU A 358 -30.41 -6.35 -3.97
C GLU A 358 -29.59 -5.18 -3.41
N LEU A 359 -29.76 -4.00 -4.01
CA LEU A 359 -29.01 -2.79 -3.65
C LEU A 359 -29.24 -2.37 -2.18
N GLU A 360 -30.48 -2.41 -1.70
CA GLU A 360 -30.83 -2.05 -0.31
C GLU A 360 -30.14 -2.96 0.71
N ALA A 361 -30.08 -4.27 0.45
CA ALA A 361 -29.38 -5.21 1.32
C ALA A 361 -27.86 -4.93 1.36
N CYS A 362 -27.30 -4.53 0.22
CA CYS A 362 -25.90 -4.09 0.16
C CYS A 362 -25.67 -2.82 0.99
N HIS A 363 -26.53 -1.81 0.87
CA HIS A 363 -26.46 -0.60 1.69
C HIS A 363 -26.54 -0.91 3.18
N GLU A 364 -27.43 -1.81 3.60
CA GLU A 364 -27.58 -2.20 4.99
C GLU A 364 -26.31 -2.89 5.54
N ALA A 365 -25.74 -3.85 4.79
CA ALA A 365 -24.52 -4.52 5.20
C ALA A 365 -23.32 -3.54 5.32
N LEU A 366 -23.15 -2.64 4.35
CA LEU A 366 -22.09 -1.64 4.37
C LEU A 366 -22.31 -0.57 5.44
N ARG A 367 -23.57 -0.24 5.77
CA ARG A 367 -23.89 0.63 6.90
C ARG A 367 -23.50 -0.02 8.22
N HIS A 368 -23.87 -1.29 8.44
CA HIS A 368 -23.48 -2.02 9.64
C HIS A 368 -21.96 -2.07 9.80
N ALA A 369 -21.22 -2.34 8.71
CA ALA A 369 -19.76 -2.34 8.75
C ALA A 369 -19.19 -0.98 9.17
N ALA A 370 -19.67 0.11 8.53
CA ALA A 370 -19.19 1.46 8.78
C ALA A 370 -19.52 2.01 10.18
N GLU A 371 -20.55 1.47 10.85
CA GLU A 371 -20.95 1.84 12.21
C GLU A 371 -20.06 1.18 13.28
N ARG A 372 -19.14 0.28 12.90
CA ARG A 372 -18.20 -0.36 13.83
C ARG A 372 -16.99 0.53 14.12
N ASP A 373 -16.57 0.52 15.38
CA ASP A 373 -15.37 1.21 15.86
C ASP A 373 -14.11 0.32 15.77
N ASP A 374 -14.23 -0.87 15.19
CA ASP A 374 -13.17 -1.85 15.00
C ASP A 374 -13.21 -2.45 13.58
N LEU A 375 -12.39 -3.47 13.31
CA LEU A 375 -12.35 -4.17 12.04
C LEU A 375 -13.74 -4.74 11.66
N ALA A 376 -14.17 -4.49 10.43
CA ALA A 376 -15.40 -5.03 9.85
C ALA A 376 -15.10 -5.70 8.50
N ILE A 377 -15.55 -6.94 8.32
CA ILE A 377 -15.37 -7.72 7.09
C ILE A 377 -16.74 -8.10 6.52
N VAL A 378 -17.19 -7.41 5.48
CA VAL A 378 -18.36 -7.81 4.71
C VAL A 378 -17.95 -8.92 3.74
N ARG A 379 -18.28 -10.17 4.10
CA ARG A 379 -18.08 -11.33 3.22
C ARG A 379 -19.27 -11.47 2.29
N ALA A 380 -19.11 -10.99 1.06
CA ALA A 380 -20.10 -11.06 0.01
C ALA A 380 -19.95 -12.38 -0.78
N ARG A 381 -20.89 -13.31 -0.60
CA ARG A 381 -20.84 -14.64 -1.25
C ARG A 381 -21.59 -14.65 -2.58
N TYR A 382 -20.87 -15.02 -3.64
CA TYR A 382 -21.36 -15.17 -5.02
C TYR A 382 -21.34 -16.63 -5.49
N ARG A 383 -21.15 -17.57 -4.55
CA ARG A 383 -21.18 -19.02 -4.82
C ARG A 383 -22.62 -19.51 -4.86
N ASP A 384 -22.90 -20.47 -5.73
CA ASP A 384 -24.18 -21.18 -5.81
C ASP A 384 -24.40 -22.14 -4.64
#